data_AF-A0A3A0EIS3-F1
#
_entry.id   AF-A0A3A0EIS3-F1
#
_cell.length_a   1.000
_cell.length_b   1.000
_cell.length_c   1.000
_cell.angle_alpha   90.00
_cell.angle_beta   90.00
_cell.angle_gamma   90.00
#
_symmetry.space_group_name_H-M   'P 1'
#
loop_
_entity.id
_entity.type
_entity.pdbx_description
1 polymer ?
#
loop_
_entity_poly.entity_id
_entity_poly.type
_entity_poly.pdbx_seq_one_letter_code
_entity_poly.pdbx_strand_id
1 'polypeptide(L)'
;MSPAPRRRRAAGEGGGDAARFARLGLRVASDFVLHLPIRYEDRTRIVPVAAARDGRPAQVEGVVVRSEIVLRPRRMLRVELRDDSASVSLRFFHFYGSQAKLFAEGARVRAFGEVRAGLFGAEMVHPQCRVVRPGEPLPQTMTPVYPTVSGLGQARLRKAIDEALDDLDWDETVPVNVVARLGLPPVAEALRAIHRPDPGASIEALADRSAPAWRRVIFDELLAQQLSLARSRRARARQRAPRLADGALAARLLASLPFVPTAAQRRVWGEIAADLACAQPMNRLLQGDVGSGKTLIAALAAAQAIGSGWQAAFMAPTEILAEQHHAKLRAPLEALGVRVAWLSGSLKESGKREVRGRVAAGGIDLLIGTHALIEDSVEFARLG
;
A
#
# COMPACT_ATOMS: atom_id res chain seq x y z
N MET A 1 -6.65 -28.60 7.27
CA MET A 1 -7.13 -27.91 6.05
C MET A 1 -8.50 -27.35 6.39
N SER A 2 -8.58 -26.12 6.90
CA SER A 2 -9.86 -25.42 6.99
C SER A 2 -10.36 -25.14 5.57
N PRO A 3 -11.66 -25.33 5.30
CA PRO A 3 -12.19 -25.10 3.96
C PRO A 3 -11.99 -23.63 3.60
N ALA A 4 -11.58 -23.38 2.36
CA ALA A 4 -11.54 -22.01 1.83
C ALA A 4 -12.94 -21.39 1.99
N PRO A 5 -13.05 -20.11 2.39
CA PRO A 5 -14.35 -19.46 2.54
C PRO A 5 -15.13 -19.61 1.23
N ARG A 6 -16.36 -20.11 1.35
CA ARG A 6 -17.25 -20.36 0.21
C ARG A 6 -17.37 -19.07 -0.59
N ARG A 7 -16.94 -19.08 -1.86
CA ARG A 7 -17.24 -18.02 -2.83
C ARG A 7 -18.75 -17.94 -3.02
N ARG A 8 -19.43 -17.14 -2.20
CA ARG A 8 -20.82 -16.73 -2.43
C ARG A 8 -20.81 -15.35 -3.06
N ARG A 9 -21.67 -15.19 -4.08
CA ARG A 9 -21.76 -14.02 -4.95
C ARG A 9 -21.98 -12.76 -4.12
N ALA A 10 -21.23 -11.70 -4.43
CA ALA A 10 -21.38 -10.41 -3.78
C ALA A 10 -22.70 -9.73 -4.17
N ALA A 11 -23.25 -8.94 -3.26
CA ALA A 11 -24.33 -8.01 -3.55
C ALA A 11 -23.89 -7.03 -4.67
N GLY A 12 -24.63 -7.00 -5.78
CA GLY A 12 -24.40 -6.06 -6.89
C GLY A 12 -24.24 -6.68 -8.28
N GLU A 13 -24.33 -8.00 -8.46
CA GLU A 13 -24.37 -8.63 -9.78
C GLU A 13 -25.70 -8.31 -10.51
N GLY A 14 -25.77 -7.16 -11.17
CA GLY A 14 -26.92 -6.84 -12.02
C GLY A 14 -26.97 -5.43 -12.65
N GLY A 15 -25.97 -4.57 -12.48
CA GLY A 15 -26.02 -3.21 -13.06
C GLY A 15 -24.70 -2.45 -13.07
N GLY A 16 -24.73 -1.21 -13.55
CA GLY A 16 -23.56 -0.33 -13.72
C GLY A 16 -22.73 -0.04 -12.45
N ASP A 17 -23.22 -0.43 -11.27
CA ASP A 17 -22.48 -0.32 -10.01
C ASP A 17 -21.45 -1.45 -9.83
N ALA A 18 -21.63 -2.65 -10.39
CA ALA A 18 -20.63 -3.73 -10.34
C ALA A 18 -19.29 -3.33 -10.96
N ALA A 19 -19.33 -2.64 -12.11
CA ALA A 19 -18.13 -2.13 -12.77
C ALA A 19 -17.42 -1.06 -11.92
N ARG A 20 -18.18 -0.26 -11.15
CA ARG A 20 -17.62 0.77 -10.27
C ARG A 20 -16.99 0.17 -9.03
N PHE A 21 -17.61 -0.85 -8.42
CA PHE A 21 -17.01 -1.63 -7.34
C PHE A 21 -15.75 -2.35 -7.79
N ALA A 22 -15.76 -2.96 -8.97
CA ALA A 22 -14.58 -3.63 -9.53
C ALA A 22 -13.38 -2.69 -9.75
N ARG A 23 -13.63 -1.41 -10.06
CA ARG A 23 -12.58 -0.36 -10.15
C ARG A 23 -11.93 -0.04 -8.80
N LEU A 24 -12.63 -0.29 -7.69
CA LEU A 24 -12.09 -0.23 -6.33
C LEU A 24 -11.45 -1.56 -5.89
N GLY A 25 -11.46 -2.59 -6.74
CA GLY A 25 -11.02 -3.93 -6.37
C GLY A 25 -12.08 -4.73 -5.60
N LEU A 26 -13.29 -4.24 -5.45
CA LEU A 26 -14.37 -4.88 -4.68
C LEU A 26 -15.17 -5.83 -5.58
N ARG A 27 -14.94 -7.14 -5.43
CA ARG A 27 -15.53 -8.18 -6.30
C ARG A 27 -16.22 -9.27 -5.51
N VAL A 28 -15.70 -9.63 -4.35
CA VAL A 28 -16.26 -10.64 -3.44
C VAL A 28 -16.54 -10.02 -2.07
N ALA A 29 -17.41 -10.65 -1.27
CA ALA A 29 -17.83 -10.12 0.03
C ALA A 29 -16.65 -9.74 0.95
N SER A 30 -15.58 -10.55 0.97
CA SER A 30 -14.37 -10.25 1.75
C SER A 30 -13.68 -8.96 1.33
N ASP A 31 -13.77 -8.57 0.06
CA ASP A 31 -13.18 -7.32 -0.42
C ASP A 31 -13.91 -6.11 0.19
N PHE A 32 -15.24 -6.18 0.31
CA PHE A 32 -16.04 -5.11 0.90
C PHE A 32 -15.75 -4.93 2.39
N VAL A 33 -15.62 -6.02 3.13
CA VAL A 33 -15.28 -5.95 4.56
C VAL A 33 -13.82 -5.53 4.79
N LEU A 34 -12.92 -5.74 3.82
CA LEU A 34 -11.56 -5.21 3.89
C LEU A 34 -11.42 -3.82 3.24
N HIS A 35 -12.51 -3.24 2.75
CA HIS A 35 -12.54 -1.87 2.26
C HIS A 35 -12.70 -0.90 3.43
N LEU A 36 -11.60 -0.69 4.16
CA LEU A 36 -11.63 0.02 5.43
C LEU A 36 -11.89 1.53 5.26
N PRO A 37 -12.56 2.17 6.23
CA PRO A 37 -12.80 3.60 6.20
C PRO A 37 -11.52 4.42 6.38
N ILE A 38 -11.49 5.61 5.79
CA ILE A 38 -10.39 6.58 5.91
C ILE A 38 -10.62 7.60 7.02
N ARG A 39 -11.87 7.82 7.42
CA ARG A 39 -12.25 8.70 8.54
C ARG A 39 -13.67 8.38 8.98
N TYR A 40 -14.08 9.02 10.08
CA TYR A 40 -15.40 8.89 10.66
C TYR A 40 -16.03 10.26 10.86
N GLU A 41 -17.35 10.30 10.75
CA GLU A 41 -18.16 11.48 10.96
C GLU A 41 -19.19 11.18 12.06
N ASP A 42 -19.18 11.99 13.14
CA ASP A 42 -20.18 11.87 14.21
C ASP A 42 -21.51 12.47 13.75
N ARG A 43 -22.40 11.59 13.32
CA ARG A 43 -23.79 11.90 12.94
C ARG A 43 -24.80 11.32 13.91
N THR A 44 -24.34 10.78 15.04
CA THR A 44 -25.15 10.03 16.00
C THR A 44 -26.00 10.93 16.89
N ARG A 45 -25.67 12.22 16.93
CA ARG A 45 -26.35 13.25 17.71
C ARG A 45 -26.64 14.49 16.88
N ILE A 46 -27.56 15.30 17.37
CA ILE A 46 -27.81 16.65 16.88
C ILE A 46 -27.18 17.60 17.89
N VAL A 47 -26.34 18.51 17.42
CA VAL A 47 -25.72 19.56 18.21
C VAL A 47 -26.61 20.80 18.09
N PRO A 48 -27.08 21.39 19.20
CA PRO A 48 -27.75 22.69 19.16
C PRO A 48 -26.84 23.73 18.50
N VAL A 49 -27.39 24.58 17.64
CA VAL A 49 -26.62 25.56 16.86
C VAL A 49 -25.76 26.44 17.78
N ALA A 50 -26.29 26.88 18.93
CA ALA A 50 -25.55 27.69 19.89
C ALA A 50 -24.37 26.96 20.56
N ALA A 51 -24.40 25.62 20.62
CA ALA A 51 -23.35 24.79 21.20
C ALA A 51 -22.30 24.33 20.18
N ALA A 52 -22.51 24.65 18.90
CA ALA A 52 -21.62 24.28 17.83
C ALA A 52 -20.29 25.04 17.93
N ARG A 53 -19.18 24.30 17.93
CA ARG A 53 -17.84 24.87 18.13
C ARG A 53 -17.22 25.30 16.80
N ASP A 54 -16.57 26.47 16.81
CA ASP A 54 -15.83 26.99 15.66
C ASP A 54 -14.72 26.03 15.21
N GLY A 55 -14.57 25.87 13.89
CA GLY A 55 -13.61 24.98 13.24
C GLY A 55 -13.88 23.49 13.43
N ARG A 56 -15.02 23.08 14.01
CA ARG A 56 -15.35 21.67 14.26
C ARG A 56 -16.53 21.21 13.40
N PRO A 57 -16.51 19.96 12.90
CA PRO A 57 -17.68 19.37 12.25
C PRO A 57 -18.80 19.15 13.27
N ALA A 58 -20.03 19.51 12.90
CA ALA A 58 -21.22 19.26 13.71
C ALA A 58 -22.40 18.87 12.82
N GLN A 59 -23.30 18.06 13.38
CA GLN A 59 -24.62 17.80 12.79
C GLN A 59 -25.65 18.69 13.47
N VAL A 60 -26.25 19.60 12.74
CA VAL A 60 -27.32 20.49 13.22
C VAL A 60 -28.63 20.13 12.53
N GLU A 61 -29.76 20.41 13.17
CA GLU A 61 -31.09 20.26 12.61
C GLU A 61 -31.95 21.47 12.96
N GLY A 62 -32.66 22.02 11.97
CA GLY A 62 -33.52 23.17 12.19
C GLY A 62 -34.54 23.34 11.07
N VAL A 63 -35.28 24.44 11.13
CA VAL A 63 -36.23 24.87 10.10
C VAL A 63 -35.61 25.99 9.29
N VAL A 64 -35.75 25.93 7.97
CA VAL A 64 -35.32 27.00 7.08
C VAL A 64 -36.20 28.22 7.30
N VAL A 65 -35.62 29.31 7.78
CA VAL A 65 -36.33 30.60 8.00
C VAL A 65 -36.15 31.57 6.85
N ARG A 66 -35.08 31.40 6.07
CA ARG A 66 -34.80 32.21 4.89
C ARG A 66 -34.01 31.40 3.88
N SER A 67 -34.36 31.51 2.60
CA SER A 67 -33.63 30.86 1.51
C SER A 67 -33.56 31.78 0.30
N GLU A 68 -32.36 32.18 -0.07
CA GLU A 68 -32.18 33.17 -1.13
C GLU A 68 -30.94 32.91 -1.99
N ILE A 69 -31.02 33.33 -3.25
CA ILE A 69 -29.87 33.33 -4.15
C ILE A 69 -29.25 34.72 -4.11
N VAL A 70 -28.07 34.81 -3.50
CA VAL A 70 -27.27 36.03 -3.46
C VAL A 70 -26.39 36.09 -4.71
N LEU A 71 -26.40 37.21 -5.44
CA LEU A 71 -25.66 37.34 -6.70
C LEU A 71 -24.29 38.04 -6.55
N ARG A 72 -24.07 38.80 -5.47
CA ARG A 72 -22.83 39.58 -5.23
C ARG A 72 -22.20 39.25 -3.87
N PRO A 73 -20.85 39.22 -3.74
CA PRO A 73 -19.85 39.40 -4.79
C PRO A 73 -19.73 38.22 -5.76
N ARG A 74 -20.34 37.07 -5.45
CA ARG A 74 -20.48 35.92 -6.34
C ARG A 74 -21.81 35.23 -6.12
N ARG A 75 -22.35 34.58 -7.15
CA ARG A 75 -23.58 33.79 -7.07
C ARG A 75 -23.45 32.66 -6.04
N MET A 76 -24.36 32.62 -5.06
CA MET A 76 -24.45 31.57 -4.06
C MET A 76 -25.88 31.40 -3.56
N LEU A 77 -26.22 30.19 -3.13
CA LEU A 77 -27.44 29.94 -2.35
C LEU A 77 -27.09 30.10 -0.87
N ARG A 78 -27.82 30.99 -0.19
CA ARG A 78 -27.73 31.22 1.24
C ARG A 78 -29.02 30.74 1.90
N VAL A 79 -28.90 29.80 2.82
CA VAL A 79 -30.02 29.23 3.57
C VAL A 79 -29.78 29.50 5.04
N GLU A 80 -30.69 30.23 5.68
CA GLU A 80 -30.67 30.41 7.13
C GLU A 80 -31.48 29.31 7.79
N LEU A 81 -30.80 28.47 8.56
CA LEU A 81 -31.39 27.37 9.31
C LEU A 81 -31.47 27.79 10.77
N ARG A 82 -32.64 27.68 11.38
CA ARG A 82 -32.86 28.04 12.79
C ARG A 82 -33.34 26.84 13.60
N ASP A 83 -32.71 26.61 14.73
CA ASP A 83 -33.24 25.74 15.78
C ASP A 83 -33.75 26.56 16.97
N ASP A 84 -34.14 25.90 18.06
CA ASP A 84 -34.66 26.58 19.26
C ASP A 84 -33.58 27.42 19.98
N SER A 85 -32.30 27.21 19.66
CA SER A 85 -31.16 27.86 20.31
C SER A 85 -30.62 29.06 19.53
N ALA A 86 -30.41 28.92 18.22
CA ALA A 86 -29.76 29.94 17.37
C ALA A 86 -29.97 29.69 15.86
N SER A 87 -29.53 30.64 15.04
CA SER A 87 -29.47 30.51 13.58
C SER A 87 -28.06 30.15 13.09
N VAL A 88 -27.98 29.35 12.03
CA VAL A 88 -26.76 29.03 11.27
C VAL A 88 -26.97 29.26 9.78
N SER A 89 -26.02 29.92 9.14
CA SER A 89 -26.04 30.23 7.71
C SER A 89 -25.36 29.13 6.89
N LEU A 90 -26.12 28.43 6.05
CA LEU A 90 -25.59 27.43 5.11
C LEU A 90 -25.31 28.11 3.76
N ARG A 91 -24.07 28.03 3.28
CA ARG A 91 -23.63 28.67 2.03
C ARG A 91 -23.22 27.64 0.98
N PHE A 92 -23.79 27.77 -0.22
CA PHE A 92 -23.46 26.93 -1.38
C PHE A 92 -23.03 27.80 -2.56
N PHE A 93 -21.74 27.75 -2.94
CA PHE A 93 -21.23 28.45 -4.12
C PHE A 93 -21.53 27.72 -5.43
N HIS A 94 -21.62 26.40 -5.35
CA HIS A 94 -22.11 25.51 -6.40
C HIS A 94 -23.41 24.86 -5.95
N PHE A 95 -24.51 25.20 -6.64
CA PHE A 95 -25.83 24.64 -6.35
C PHE A 95 -26.67 24.49 -7.61
N TYR A 96 -27.59 23.53 -7.57
CA TYR A 96 -28.61 23.29 -8.60
C TYR A 96 -29.96 23.88 -8.20
N GLY A 97 -30.82 24.20 -9.16
CA GLY A 97 -32.16 24.74 -8.87
C GLY A 97 -33.03 23.82 -8.01
N SER A 98 -32.79 22.51 -8.06
CA SER A 98 -33.43 21.53 -7.18
C SER A 98 -33.08 21.74 -5.71
N GLN A 99 -31.85 22.16 -5.39
CA GLN A 99 -31.44 22.44 -4.00
C GLN A 99 -32.13 23.69 -3.46
N ALA A 100 -32.32 24.73 -4.28
CA ALA A 100 -33.09 25.91 -3.87
C ALA A 100 -34.55 25.57 -3.53
N LYS A 101 -35.18 24.67 -4.30
CA LYS A 101 -36.53 24.16 -3.99
C LYS A 101 -36.56 23.27 -2.76
N LEU A 102 -35.54 22.42 -2.58
CA LEU A 102 -35.40 21.53 -1.43
C LEU A 102 -35.31 22.31 -0.11
N PHE A 103 -34.65 23.46 -0.13
CA PHE A 103 -34.47 24.35 1.01
C PHE A 103 -35.45 25.53 0.97
N ALA A 104 -36.70 25.27 0.59
CA ALA A 104 -37.76 26.28 0.73
C ALA A 104 -38.00 26.62 2.21
N GLU A 105 -38.48 27.83 2.48
CA GLU A 105 -38.83 28.26 3.84
C GLU A 105 -39.85 27.29 4.46
N GLY A 106 -39.69 27.01 5.75
CA GLY A 106 -40.46 26.00 6.48
C GLY A 106 -39.94 24.56 6.34
N ALA A 107 -39.01 24.28 5.42
CA ALA A 107 -38.42 22.95 5.32
C ALA A 107 -37.55 22.63 6.55
N ARG A 108 -37.70 21.43 7.12
CA ARG A 108 -36.82 20.93 8.17
C ARG A 108 -35.60 20.25 7.57
N VAL A 109 -34.41 20.72 7.90
CA VAL A 109 -33.16 20.28 7.28
C VAL A 109 -32.17 19.84 8.36
N ARG A 110 -31.55 18.69 8.12
CA ARG A 110 -30.38 18.22 8.88
C ARG A 110 -29.12 18.47 8.05
N ALA A 111 -28.20 19.24 8.60
CA ALA A 111 -26.95 19.65 7.95
C ALA A 111 -25.74 19.14 8.73
N PHE A 112 -24.77 18.56 8.03
CA PHE A 112 -23.49 18.14 8.59
C PHE A 112 -22.34 18.84 7.88
N GLY A 113 -21.51 19.54 8.63
CA GLY A 113 -20.37 20.26 8.09
C GLY A 113 -19.54 20.94 9.17
N GLU A 114 -18.40 21.47 8.75
CA GLU A 114 -17.57 22.32 9.59
C GLU A 114 -18.30 23.64 9.88
N VAL A 115 -18.41 23.96 11.17
CA VAL A 115 -19.02 25.20 11.66
C VAL A 115 -17.94 26.25 11.78
N ARG A 116 -18.20 27.44 11.24
CA ARG A 116 -17.30 28.59 11.33
C ARG A 116 -18.00 29.77 11.97
N ALA A 117 -17.29 30.48 12.83
CA ALA A 117 -17.72 31.78 13.33
C ALA A 117 -17.57 32.83 12.23
N GLY A 118 -18.70 33.32 11.71
CA GLY A 118 -18.75 34.43 10.76
C GLY A 118 -19.13 35.74 11.43
N LEU A 119 -18.97 36.85 10.69
CA LEU A 119 -19.40 38.19 11.08
C LEU A 119 -20.88 38.28 11.48
N PHE A 120 -21.72 37.39 10.94
CA PHE A 120 -23.17 37.36 11.16
C PHE A 120 -23.63 36.11 11.92
N GLY A 121 -22.75 35.49 12.69
CA GLY A 121 -23.01 34.26 13.44
C GLY A 121 -22.43 33.01 12.78
N ALA A 122 -22.88 31.84 13.24
CA ALA A 122 -22.37 30.57 12.78
C ALA A 122 -22.69 30.35 11.29
N GLU A 123 -21.75 29.79 10.56
CA GLU A 123 -21.93 29.42 9.16
C GLU A 123 -21.33 28.06 8.83
N MET A 124 -21.90 27.39 7.83
CA MET A 124 -21.35 26.19 7.22
C MET A 124 -21.22 26.40 5.71
N VAL A 125 -20.05 26.10 5.15
CA VAL A 125 -19.80 26.19 3.71
C VAL A 125 -19.89 24.80 3.10
N HIS A 126 -20.76 24.63 2.12
CA HIS A 126 -21.02 23.33 1.46
C HIS A 126 -21.28 22.16 2.44
N PRO A 127 -22.14 22.32 3.46
CA PRO A 127 -22.52 21.21 4.32
C PRO A 127 -23.28 20.15 3.54
N GLN A 128 -23.21 18.91 4.03
CA GLN A 128 -24.06 17.83 3.55
C GLN A 128 -25.43 17.97 4.18
N CYS A 129 -26.45 18.20 3.36
CA CYS A 129 -27.81 18.46 3.83
C CYS A 129 -28.79 17.40 3.33
N ARG A 130 -29.79 17.10 4.15
CA ARG A 130 -31.02 16.41 3.74
C ARG A 130 -32.23 17.04 4.42
N VAL A 131 -33.37 17.01 3.75
CA VAL A 131 -34.66 17.30 4.38
C VAL A 131 -35.04 16.09 5.24
N VAL A 132 -35.52 16.35 6.45
CA VAL A 132 -35.92 15.31 7.40
C VAL A 132 -37.31 15.58 7.95
N ARG A 133 -37.98 14.52 8.37
CA ARG A 133 -39.23 14.64 9.14
C ARG A 133 -38.92 14.90 10.63
N PRO A 134 -39.82 15.58 11.36
CA PRO A 134 -39.70 15.67 12.81
C PRO A 134 -39.56 14.26 13.43
N GLY A 135 -38.56 14.06 14.27
CA GLY A 135 -38.31 12.78 14.94
C GLY A 135 -37.65 11.71 14.06
N GLU A 136 -37.17 12.04 12.86
CA GLU A 136 -36.48 11.07 12.02
C GLU A 136 -35.20 10.55 12.71
N PRO A 137 -34.99 9.22 12.78
CA PRO A 137 -33.95 8.62 13.60
C PRO A 137 -32.54 9.07 13.20
N LEU A 138 -31.65 9.03 14.18
CA LEU A 138 -30.23 9.26 14.00
C LEU A 138 -29.51 7.92 13.75
N PRO A 139 -28.39 7.93 13.01
CA PRO A 139 -27.48 6.80 12.96
C PRO A 139 -27.13 6.31 14.37
N GLN A 140 -27.18 5.00 14.57
CA GLN A 140 -26.83 4.36 15.85
C GLN A 140 -25.32 4.16 16.01
N THR A 141 -24.55 4.40 14.95
CA THR A 141 -23.09 4.25 14.91
C THR A 141 -22.48 5.49 14.25
N MET A 142 -21.20 5.72 14.52
CA MET A 142 -20.43 6.72 13.79
C MET A 142 -20.49 6.42 12.28
N THR A 143 -20.53 7.46 11.45
CA THR A 143 -20.64 7.29 9.99
C THR A 143 -19.26 7.12 9.38
N PRO A 144 -18.89 5.92 8.88
CA PRO A 144 -17.63 5.72 8.18
C PRO A 144 -17.63 6.42 6.82
N VAL A 145 -16.47 6.94 6.44
CA VAL A 145 -16.19 7.49 5.12
C VAL A 145 -15.13 6.62 4.45
N TYR A 146 -15.45 6.11 3.26
CA TYR A 146 -14.61 5.16 2.54
C TYR A 146 -13.93 5.81 1.32
N PRO A 147 -12.76 5.29 0.88
CA PRO A 147 -12.24 5.57 -0.45
C PRO A 147 -13.29 5.26 -1.52
N THR A 148 -13.46 6.14 -2.51
CA THR A 148 -14.46 5.95 -3.57
C THR A 148 -13.96 6.43 -4.94
N VAL A 149 -14.68 6.06 -5.99
CA VAL A 149 -14.43 6.48 -7.38
C VAL A 149 -15.58 7.34 -7.90
N SER A 150 -15.33 8.08 -8.99
CA SER A 150 -16.37 8.87 -9.66
C SER A 150 -17.60 8.01 -10.02
N GLY A 151 -18.79 8.52 -9.70
CA GLY A 151 -20.06 7.85 -9.92
C GLY A 151 -20.48 6.87 -8.81
N LEU A 152 -19.66 6.65 -7.78
CA LEU A 152 -20.01 5.81 -6.63
C LEU A 152 -20.10 6.65 -5.34
N GLY A 153 -21.33 6.84 -4.85
CA GLY A 153 -21.58 7.63 -3.64
C GLY A 153 -21.37 6.84 -2.34
N GLN A 154 -21.03 7.55 -1.26
CA GLN A 154 -20.79 6.97 0.07
C GLN A 154 -21.97 6.13 0.58
N ALA A 155 -23.21 6.54 0.31
CA ALA A 155 -24.39 5.81 0.77
C ALA A 155 -24.51 4.40 0.15
N ARG A 156 -24.20 4.28 -1.15
CA ARG A 156 -24.22 2.97 -1.84
C ARG A 156 -23.09 2.08 -1.36
N LEU A 157 -21.90 2.66 -1.19
CA LEU A 157 -20.74 1.93 -0.70
C LEU A 157 -20.93 1.45 0.74
N ARG A 158 -21.44 2.31 1.64
CA ARG A 158 -21.84 1.94 3.00
C ARG A 158 -22.81 0.76 3.00
N LYS A 159 -23.90 0.87 2.22
CA LYS A 159 -24.90 -0.20 2.11
C LYS A 159 -24.28 -1.55 1.70
N ALA A 160 -23.45 -1.56 0.65
CA ALA A 160 -22.82 -2.79 0.19
C ALA A 160 -21.84 -3.40 1.22
N ILE A 161 -21.11 -2.55 1.95
CA ILE A 161 -20.21 -2.98 3.01
C ILE A 161 -20.99 -3.50 4.21
N ASP A 162 -22.08 -2.83 4.60
CA ASP A 162 -22.96 -3.27 5.69
C ASP A 162 -23.58 -4.63 5.38
N GLU A 163 -24.08 -4.84 4.14
CA GLU A 163 -24.59 -6.14 3.68
C GLU A 163 -23.50 -7.23 3.76
N ALA A 164 -22.29 -6.93 3.30
CA ALA A 164 -21.17 -7.88 3.38
C ALA A 164 -20.71 -8.15 4.83
N LEU A 165 -20.86 -7.18 5.73
CA LEU A 165 -20.51 -7.29 7.14
C LEU A 165 -21.55 -8.08 7.95
N ASP A 166 -22.83 -8.00 7.56
CA ASP A 166 -23.91 -8.80 8.16
C ASP A 166 -23.79 -10.28 7.76
N ASP A 167 -23.37 -10.55 6.52
CA ASP A 167 -23.07 -11.89 6.01
C ASP A 167 -21.72 -12.44 6.49
N LEU A 168 -21.04 -11.74 7.42
CA LEU A 168 -19.69 -12.06 7.80
C LEU A 168 -19.59 -13.35 8.63
N ASP A 169 -19.17 -14.41 7.95
CA ASP A 169 -18.69 -15.67 8.54
C ASP A 169 -17.16 -15.71 8.48
N TRP A 170 -16.50 -14.93 9.35
CA TRP A 170 -15.04 -14.87 9.44
C TRP A 170 -14.51 -15.74 10.57
N ASP A 171 -13.93 -16.88 10.20
CA ASP A 171 -13.19 -17.71 11.14
C ASP A 171 -12.02 -16.93 11.75
N GLU A 172 -11.78 -17.17 13.03
CA GLU A 172 -10.62 -16.62 13.72
C GLU A 172 -9.32 -17.11 13.06
N THR A 173 -8.55 -16.17 12.52
CA THR A 173 -7.35 -16.40 11.70
C THR A 173 -6.09 -16.64 12.56
N VAL A 174 -6.15 -16.27 13.83
CA VAL A 174 -5.05 -16.30 14.78
C VAL A 174 -5.41 -17.20 15.96
N PRO A 175 -4.52 -18.11 16.41
CA PRO A 175 -4.80 -18.95 17.57
C PRO A 175 -5.27 -18.14 18.79
N VAL A 176 -6.36 -18.59 19.42
CA VAL A 176 -7.04 -17.87 20.51
C VAL A 176 -6.09 -17.50 21.66
N ASN A 177 -5.12 -18.35 21.97
CA ASN A 177 -4.11 -18.09 22.99
C ASN A 177 -3.18 -16.91 22.64
N VAL A 178 -2.90 -16.68 21.35
CA VAL A 178 -2.10 -15.54 20.88
C VAL A 178 -2.91 -14.25 20.96
N VAL A 179 -4.18 -14.30 20.52
CA VAL A 179 -5.13 -13.18 20.60
C VAL A 179 -5.26 -12.72 22.06
N ALA A 180 -5.52 -13.66 22.98
CA ALA A 180 -5.66 -13.40 24.41
C ALA A 180 -4.38 -12.80 25.02
N ARG A 181 -3.21 -13.38 24.71
CA ARG A 181 -1.92 -12.88 25.22
C ARG A 181 -1.61 -11.45 24.76
N LEU A 182 -2.05 -11.08 23.55
CA LEU A 182 -1.80 -9.75 22.98
C LEU A 182 -2.92 -8.74 23.28
N GLY A 183 -3.99 -9.18 23.95
CA GLY A 183 -5.16 -8.33 24.24
C GLY A 183 -5.86 -7.82 22.98
N LEU A 184 -5.85 -8.62 21.90
CA LEU A 184 -6.49 -8.25 20.64
C LEU A 184 -7.96 -8.69 20.64
N PRO A 185 -8.88 -7.92 20.04
CA PRO A 185 -10.24 -8.39 19.80
C PRO A 185 -10.27 -9.52 18.75
N PRO A 186 -11.31 -10.37 18.77
CA PRO A 186 -11.61 -11.29 17.66
C PRO A 186 -11.77 -10.54 16.33
N VAL A 187 -11.41 -11.18 15.22
CA VAL A 187 -11.38 -10.53 13.89
C VAL A 187 -12.75 -9.96 13.47
N ALA A 188 -13.83 -10.72 13.67
CA ALA A 188 -15.17 -10.29 13.30
C ALA A 188 -15.63 -9.08 14.14
N GLU A 189 -15.29 -9.05 15.42
CA GLU A 189 -15.60 -7.91 16.31
C GLU A 189 -14.77 -6.68 15.93
N ALA A 190 -13.49 -6.85 15.61
CA ALA A 190 -12.63 -5.77 15.17
C ALA A 190 -13.15 -5.11 13.88
N LEU A 191 -13.51 -5.91 12.88
CA LEU A 191 -14.05 -5.39 11.62
C LEU A 191 -15.39 -4.69 11.84
N ARG A 192 -16.29 -5.26 12.67
CA ARG A 192 -17.54 -4.58 13.04
C ARG A 192 -17.28 -3.25 13.74
N ALA A 193 -16.37 -3.18 14.70
CA ALA A 193 -16.05 -1.95 15.41
C ALA A 193 -15.41 -0.88 14.50
N ILE A 194 -14.72 -1.29 13.44
CA ILE A 194 -14.18 -0.37 12.41
C ILE A 194 -15.31 0.12 11.49
N HIS A 195 -16.20 -0.73 11.01
CA HIS A 195 -17.25 -0.31 10.07
C HIS A 195 -18.46 0.34 10.75
N ARG A 196 -18.72 -0.03 12.00
CA ARG A 196 -19.85 0.40 12.83
C ARG A 196 -19.36 0.83 14.21
N PRO A 197 -18.53 1.88 14.33
CA PRO A 197 -18.05 2.30 15.64
C PRO A 197 -19.19 2.82 16.51
N ASP A 198 -19.15 2.50 17.80
CA ASP A 198 -20.12 2.99 18.77
C ASP A 198 -20.11 4.54 18.83
N PRO A 199 -21.24 5.19 19.13
CA PRO A 199 -21.31 6.65 19.30
C PRO A 199 -20.33 7.22 20.34
N GLY A 200 -19.96 6.41 21.33
CA GLY A 200 -18.99 6.76 22.37
C GLY A 200 -17.53 6.47 22.02
N ALA A 201 -17.25 5.92 20.83
CA ALA A 201 -15.89 5.66 20.39
C ALA A 201 -15.11 6.97 20.21
N SER A 202 -13.83 6.98 20.61
CA SER A 202 -12.97 8.14 20.38
C SER A 202 -12.69 8.29 18.89
N ILE A 203 -13.08 9.44 18.34
CA ILE A 203 -12.80 9.82 16.95
C ILE A 203 -11.30 9.88 16.72
N GLU A 204 -10.56 10.41 17.68
CA GLU A 204 -9.11 10.52 17.65
C GLU A 204 -8.47 9.14 17.55
N ALA A 205 -8.87 8.19 18.41
CA ALA A 205 -8.35 6.82 18.40
C ALA A 205 -8.71 6.03 17.12
N LEU A 206 -9.86 6.35 16.52
CA LEU A 206 -10.27 5.80 15.24
C LEU A 206 -9.49 6.43 14.06
N ALA A 207 -9.12 7.71 14.16
CA ALA A 207 -8.41 8.46 13.13
C ALA A 207 -6.90 8.14 13.12
N ASP A 208 -6.27 8.05 14.29
CA ASP A 208 -4.86 7.66 14.44
C ASP A 208 -4.64 6.14 14.42
N ARG A 209 -5.74 5.37 14.34
CA ARG A 209 -5.77 3.90 14.30
C ARG A 209 -5.18 3.23 15.56
N SER A 210 -5.20 3.91 16.70
CA SER A 210 -4.79 3.36 17.99
C SER A 210 -5.86 2.48 18.65
N ALA A 211 -7.12 2.58 18.21
CA ALA A 211 -8.22 1.76 18.74
C ALA A 211 -7.92 0.25 18.65
N PRO A 212 -8.36 -0.58 19.63
CA PRO A 212 -8.06 -2.02 19.64
C PRO A 212 -8.45 -2.77 18.36
N ALA A 213 -9.58 -2.37 17.75
CA ALA A 213 -10.04 -2.92 16.49
C ALA A 213 -9.06 -2.66 15.34
N TRP A 214 -8.52 -1.45 15.22
CA TRP A 214 -7.49 -1.11 14.25
C TRP A 214 -6.18 -1.85 14.52
N ARG A 215 -5.76 -1.94 15.79
CA ARG A 215 -4.58 -2.73 16.19
C ARG A 215 -4.69 -4.19 15.75
N ARG A 216 -5.88 -4.78 15.83
CA ARG A 216 -6.13 -6.15 15.34
C ARG A 216 -5.91 -6.26 13.84
N VAL A 217 -6.49 -5.36 13.04
CA VAL A 217 -6.32 -5.38 11.58
C VAL A 217 -4.86 -5.16 11.16
N ILE A 218 -4.18 -4.21 11.81
CA ILE A 218 -2.74 -3.94 11.58
C ILE A 218 -1.91 -5.18 11.93
N PHE A 219 -2.22 -5.84 13.05
CA PHE A 219 -1.56 -7.07 13.45
C PHE A 219 -1.76 -8.18 12.40
N ASP A 220 -2.98 -8.38 11.91
CA ASP A 220 -3.29 -9.41 10.92
C ASP A 220 -2.54 -9.16 9.60
N GLU A 221 -2.45 -7.90 9.15
CA GLU A 221 -1.68 -7.51 7.96
C GLU A 221 -0.18 -7.83 8.11
N LEU A 222 0.42 -7.39 9.22
CA LEU A 222 1.84 -7.64 9.51
C LEU A 222 2.12 -9.14 9.69
N LEU A 223 1.22 -9.87 10.35
CA LEU A 223 1.35 -11.32 10.51
C LEU A 223 1.28 -12.03 9.15
N ALA A 224 0.33 -11.67 8.30
CA ALA A 224 0.22 -12.22 6.95
C ALA A 224 1.50 -11.98 6.14
N GLN A 225 2.08 -10.79 6.22
CA GLN A 225 3.36 -10.48 5.59
C GLN A 225 4.50 -11.36 6.15
N GLN A 226 4.63 -11.49 7.47
CA GLN A 226 5.67 -12.31 8.09
C GLN A 226 5.52 -13.80 7.75
N LEU A 227 4.29 -14.31 7.72
CA LEU A 227 4.01 -15.70 7.32
C LEU A 227 4.38 -15.93 5.85
N SER A 228 4.09 -14.97 4.96
CA SER A 228 4.51 -15.03 3.55
C SER A 228 6.03 -15.06 3.43
N LEU A 229 6.74 -14.18 4.14
CA LEU A 229 8.21 -14.17 4.17
C LEU A 229 8.79 -15.47 4.73
N ALA A 230 8.20 -16.02 5.79
CA ALA A 230 8.63 -17.29 6.38
C ALA A 230 8.41 -18.46 5.42
N ARG A 231 7.27 -18.52 4.71
CA ARG A 231 7.01 -19.51 3.65
C ARG A 231 8.04 -19.39 2.53
N SER A 232 8.33 -18.18 2.08
CA SER A 232 9.33 -17.90 1.04
C SER A 232 10.74 -18.34 1.47
N ARG A 233 11.13 -18.08 2.73
CA ARG A 233 12.40 -18.57 3.30
C ARG A 233 12.45 -20.10 3.37
N ARG A 234 11.37 -20.76 3.81
CA ARG A 234 11.30 -22.23 3.85
C ARG A 234 11.38 -22.85 2.46
N ALA A 235 10.74 -22.24 1.47
CA ALA A 235 10.82 -22.68 0.07
C ALA A 235 12.27 -22.58 -0.44
N ARG A 236 12.95 -21.46 -0.19
CA ARG A 236 14.38 -21.29 -0.54
C ARG A 236 15.30 -22.27 0.18
N ALA A 237 15.09 -22.51 1.47
CA ALA A 237 15.92 -23.46 2.23
C ALA A 237 15.85 -24.91 1.69
N ARG A 238 14.78 -25.25 0.95
CA ARG A 238 14.63 -26.54 0.26
C ARG A 238 15.30 -26.57 -1.10
N GLN A 239 15.61 -25.42 -1.70
CA GLN A 239 16.37 -25.35 -2.94
C GLN A 239 17.81 -25.83 -2.69
N ARG A 240 18.47 -26.19 -3.79
CA ARG A 240 19.86 -26.60 -3.80
C ARG A 240 20.60 -25.68 -4.77
N ALA A 241 21.81 -25.32 -4.39
CA ALA A 241 22.75 -24.58 -5.22
C ALA A 241 24.08 -25.36 -5.25
N PRO A 242 24.90 -25.16 -6.31
CA PRO A 242 26.27 -25.63 -6.29
C PRO A 242 27.04 -25.00 -5.13
N ARG A 243 28.01 -25.75 -4.58
CA ARG A 243 28.92 -25.20 -3.57
C ARG A 243 30.05 -24.48 -4.27
N LEU A 244 30.09 -23.16 -4.12
CA LEU A 244 31.11 -22.31 -4.73
C LEU A 244 32.20 -22.06 -3.68
N ALA A 245 33.03 -23.08 -3.41
CA ALA A 245 34.00 -23.05 -2.31
C ALA A 245 35.40 -22.55 -2.71
N ASP A 246 35.73 -22.45 -4.00
CA ASP A 246 37.05 -21.99 -4.45
C ASP A 246 37.14 -20.46 -4.44
N GLY A 247 37.83 -19.94 -3.43
CA GLY A 247 38.11 -18.52 -3.26
C GLY A 247 39.42 -18.03 -3.87
N ALA A 248 40.19 -18.84 -4.60
CA ALA A 248 41.53 -18.48 -5.07
C ALA A 248 41.51 -17.26 -6.00
N LEU A 249 40.56 -17.20 -6.93
CA LEU A 249 40.41 -16.05 -7.82
C LEU A 249 40.00 -14.78 -7.06
N ALA A 250 39.11 -14.90 -6.07
CA ALA A 250 38.72 -13.78 -5.20
C ALA A 250 39.90 -13.29 -4.34
N ALA A 251 40.75 -14.19 -3.84
CA ALA A 251 41.96 -13.85 -3.10
C ALA A 251 42.98 -13.11 -4.00
N ARG A 252 43.17 -13.56 -5.24
CA ARG A 252 44.01 -12.85 -6.23
C ARG A 252 43.47 -11.46 -6.54
N LEU A 253 42.15 -11.31 -6.66
CA LEU A 253 41.51 -10.01 -6.86
C LEU A 253 41.69 -9.07 -5.66
N LEU A 254 41.59 -9.58 -4.43
CA LEU A 254 41.89 -8.81 -3.22
C LEU A 254 43.34 -8.33 -3.19
N ALA A 255 44.27 -9.20 -3.57
CA ALA A 255 45.70 -8.88 -3.58
C ALA A 255 46.08 -7.86 -4.66
N SER A 256 45.30 -7.74 -5.74
CA SER A 256 45.55 -6.76 -6.81
C SER A 256 44.97 -5.37 -6.53
N LEU A 257 44.27 -5.16 -5.41
CA LEU A 257 43.64 -3.87 -5.12
C LEU A 257 44.69 -2.80 -4.76
N PRO A 258 44.55 -1.55 -5.25
CA PRO A 258 45.45 -0.46 -4.90
C PRO A 258 45.16 0.13 -3.50
N PHE A 259 44.28 -0.50 -2.72
CA PHE A 259 43.88 -0.08 -1.38
C PHE A 259 43.57 -1.30 -0.51
N VAL A 260 43.59 -1.10 0.80
CA VAL A 260 43.22 -2.13 1.76
C VAL A 260 41.71 -2.06 2.01
N PRO A 261 40.95 -3.17 1.86
CA PRO A 261 39.53 -3.18 2.18
C PRO A 261 39.27 -2.77 3.63
N THR A 262 38.12 -2.15 3.90
CA THR A 262 37.76 -1.78 5.27
C THR A 262 37.42 -3.02 6.12
N ALA A 263 37.39 -2.87 7.45
CA ALA A 263 36.95 -3.95 8.34
C ALA A 263 35.52 -4.42 8.01
N ALA A 264 34.63 -3.49 7.67
CA ALA A 264 33.27 -3.81 7.24
C ALA A 264 33.25 -4.62 5.93
N GLN A 265 34.05 -4.22 4.93
CA GLN A 265 34.16 -4.94 3.67
C GLN A 265 34.72 -6.36 3.87
N ARG A 266 35.76 -6.54 4.70
CA ARG A 266 36.30 -7.87 5.04
C ARG A 266 35.27 -8.76 5.73
N ARG A 267 34.55 -8.24 6.72
CA ARG A 267 33.50 -8.98 7.43
C ARG A 267 32.40 -9.43 6.48
N VAL A 268 31.86 -8.49 5.70
CA VAL A 268 30.77 -8.76 4.75
C VAL A 268 31.21 -9.72 3.64
N TRP A 269 32.45 -9.59 3.17
CA TRP A 269 33.03 -10.55 2.22
C TRP A 269 33.10 -11.95 2.83
N GLY A 270 33.60 -12.10 4.06
CA GLY A 270 33.65 -13.39 4.74
C GLY A 270 32.27 -14.03 4.91
N GLU A 271 31.24 -13.24 5.23
CA GLU A 271 29.86 -13.71 5.30
C GLU A 271 29.35 -14.22 3.93
N ILE A 272 29.58 -13.47 2.86
CA ILE A 272 29.17 -13.86 1.50
C ILE A 272 29.93 -15.09 1.02
N ALA A 273 31.24 -15.15 1.26
CA ALA A 273 32.07 -16.27 0.86
C ALA A 273 31.63 -17.57 1.56
N ALA A 274 31.25 -17.50 2.85
CA ALA A 274 30.70 -18.63 3.60
C ALA A 274 29.32 -19.05 3.09
N ASP A 275 28.45 -18.09 2.76
CA ASP A 275 27.13 -18.36 2.19
C ASP A 275 27.25 -19.06 0.81
N LEU A 276 28.16 -18.59 -0.06
CA LEU A 276 28.44 -19.17 -1.39
C LEU A 276 29.00 -20.60 -1.33
N ALA A 277 29.72 -20.94 -0.26
CA ALA A 277 30.25 -22.29 -0.05
C ALA A 277 29.18 -23.31 0.40
N CYS A 278 27.99 -22.86 0.78
CA CYS A 278 26.88 -23.71 1.20
C CYS A 278 26.15 -24.33 0.00
N ALA A 279 25.46 -25.46 0.22
CA ALA A 279 24.61 -26.11 -0.80
C ALA A 279 23.20 -25.51 -0.93
N GLN A 280 22.96 -24.35 -0.30
CA GLN A 280 21.69 -23.63 -0.33
C GLN A 280 21.91 -22.31 -1.08
N PRO A 281 20.97 -21.88 -1.95
CA PRO A 281 21.13 -20.62 -2.67
C PRO A 281 21.29 -19.44 -1.71
N MET A 282 22.36 -18.65 -1.90
CA MET A 282 22.55 -17.39 -1.18
C MET A 282 21.51 -16.37 -1.65
N ASN A 283 20.78 -15.76 -0.70
CA ASN A 283 19.90 -14.62 -0.96
C ASN A 283 20.14 -13.54 0.09
N ARG A 284 21.07 -12.64 -0.23
CA ARG A 284 21.58 -11.62 0.69
C ARG A 284 21.43 -10.23 0.10
N LEU A 285 20.93 -9.30 0.91
CA LEU A 285 20.91 -7.88 0.58
C LEU A 285 22.19 -7.23 1.10
N LEU A 286 23.07 -6.82 0.19
CA LEU A 286 24.23 -6.01 0.52
C LEU A 286 23.84 -4.53 0.61
N GLN A 287 23.70 -4.02 1.82
CA GLN A 287 23.32 -2.62 2.07
C GLN A 287 24.54 -1.79 2.51
N GLY A 288 24.65 -0.57 1.98
CA GLY A 288 25.67 0.40 2.36
C GLY A 288 25.54 1.68 1.55
N ASP A 289 26.11 2.78 2.06
CA ASP A 289 26.02 4.11 1.44
C ASP A 289 26.72 4.17 0.08
N VAL A 290 26.47 5.23 -0.69
CA VAL A 290 27.19 5.50 -1.93
C VAL A 290 28.69 5.60 -1.62
N GLY A 291 29.54 4.92 -2.39
CA GLY A 291 30.98 4.89 -2.17
C GLY A 291 31.49 3.85 -1.15
N SER A 292 30.62 3.13 -0.42
CA SER A 292 31.03 2.10 0.56
C SER A 292 31.72 0.85 -0.02
N GLY A 293 31.90 0.78 -1.35
CA GLY A 293 32.57 -0.32 -2.04
C GLY A 293 31.71 -1.57 -2.28
N LYS A 294 30.38 -1.42 -2.37
CA LYS A 294 29.46 -2.53 -2.72
C LYS A 294 29.87 -3.28 -3.99
N THR A 295 30.33 -2.55 -5.01
CA THR A 295 30.79 -3.12 -6.29
C THR A 295 31.99 -4.05 -6.11
N LEU A 296 32.91 -3.75 -5.19
CA LEU A 296 34.04 -4.63 -4.89
C LEU A 296 33.55 -5.96 -4.31
N ILE A 297 32.65 -5.91 -3.33
CA ILE A 297 32.10 -7.12 -2.69
C ILE A 297 31.36 -8.00 -3.73
N ALA A 298 30.59 -7.37 -4.63
CA ALA A 298 29.93 -8.09 -5.72
C ALA A 298 30.94 -8.71 -6.72
N ALA A 299 32.05 -8.02 -7.00
CA ALA A 299 33.11 -8.57 -7.84
C ALA A 299 33.82 -9.76 -7.19
N LEU A 300 34.02 -9.74 -5.86
CA LEU A 300 34.58 -10.87 -5.12
C LEU A 300 33.65 -12.09 -5.14
N ALA A 301 32.34 -11.86 -5.00
CA ALA A 301 31.34 -12.93 -5.12
C ALA A 301 31.36 -13.58 -6.51
N ALA A 302 31.40 -12.77 -7.57
CA ALA A 302 31.53 -13.26 -8.93
C ALA A 302 32.85 -14.03 -9.14
N ALA A 303 33.97 -13.52 -8.59
CA ALA A 303 35.26 -14.17 -8.67
C ALA A 303 35.27 -15.55 -7.96
N GLN A 304 34.59 -15.72 -6.83
CA GLN A 304 34.48 -17.03 -6.16
C GLN A 304 33.61 -18.02 -6.94
N ALA A 305 32.52 -17.56 -7.57
CA ALA A 305 31.73 -18.39 -8.47
C ALA A 305 32.57 -18.87 -9.67
N ILE A 306 33.30 -17.96 -10.29
CA ILE A 306 34.18 -18.22 -11.44
C ILE A 306 35.35 -19.14 -11.08
N GLY A 307 35.99 -18.90 -9.94
CA GLY A 307 37.03 -19.79 -9.40
C GLY A 307 36.51 -21.22 -9.19
N SER A 308 35.25 -21.36 -8.78
CA SER A 308 34.59 -22.65 -8.60
C SER A 308 34.10 -23.29 -9.91
N GLY A 309 34.42 -22.71 -11.07
CA GLY A 309 34.07 -23.23 -12.40
C GLY A 309 32.69 -22.81 -12.92
N TRP A 310 32.02 -21.86 -12.27
CA TRP A 310 30.70 -21.37 -12.67
C TRP A 310 30.77 -19.99 -13.31
N GLN A 311 29.82 -19.69 -14.19
CA GLN A 311 29.64 -18.36 -14.75
C GLN A 311 28.87 -17.48 -13.74
N ALA A 312 29.09 -16.18 -13.82
CA ALA A 312 28.39 -15.18 -13.01
C ALA A 312 27.68 -14.15 -13.90
N ALA A 313 26.55 -13.64 -13.41
CA ALA A 313 25.81 -12.56 -14.03
C ALA A 313 25.79 -11.33 -13.10
N PHE A 314 26.07 -10.14 -13.65
CA PHE A 314 26.04 -8.87 -12.93
C PHE A 314 24.98 -7.96 -13.56
N MET A 315 23.85 -7.81 -12.88
CA MET A 315 22.73 -7.02 -13.37
C MET A 315 22.70 -5.62 -12.76
N ALA A 316 22.47 -4.60 -13.60
CA ALA A 316 22.27 -3.22 -13.20
C ALA A 316 20.93 -2.67 -13.73
N PRO A 317 20.31 -1.67 -13.07
CA PRO A 317 18.97 -1.20 -13.44
C PRO A 317 18.92 -0.45 -14.77
N THR A 318 20.03 0.13 -15.23
CA THR A 318 20.11 0.91 -16.47
C THR A 318 21.33 0.54 -17.28
N GLU A 319 21.27 0.74 -18.60
CA GLU A 319 22.39 0.45 -19.51
C GLU A 319 23.64 1.25 -19.13
N ILE A 320 23.47 2.55 -18.79
CA ILE A 320 24.57 3.41 -18.36
C ILE A 320 25.27 2.84 -17.11
N LEU A 321 24.50 2.36 -16.13
CA LEU A 321 25.11 1.80 -14.92
C LEU A 321 25.78 0.45 -15.20
N ALA A 322 25.19 -0.38 -16.05
CA ALA A 322 25.79 -1.64 -16.50
C ALA A 322 27.13 -1.40 -17.23
N GLU A 323 27.17 -0.42 -18.14
CA GLU A 323 28.39 0.00 -18.85
C GLU A 323 29.46 0.51 -17.87
N GLN A 324 29.07 1.34 -16.89
CA GLN A 324 29.99 1.79 -15.84
C GLN A 324 30.55 0.63 -15.00
N HIS A 325 29.72 -0.37 -14.67
CA HIS A 325 30.17 -1.58 -13.97
C HIS A 325 31.11 -2.40 -14.86
N HIS A 326 30.79 -2.57 -16.14
CA HIS A 326 31.65 -3.26 -17.09
C HIS A 326 33.02 -2.58 -17.22
N ALA A 327 33.05 -1.26 -17.44
CA ALA A 327 34.30 -0.51 -17.52
C ALA A 327 35.15 -0.63 -16.24
N LYS A 328 34.52 -0.62 -15.06
CA LYS A 328 35.22 -0.73 -13.77
C LYS A 328 35.73 -2.13 -13.46
N LEU A 329 34.98 -3.17 -13.86
CA LEU A 329 35.28 -4.55 -13.49
C LEU A 329 36.12 -5.30 -14.53
N ARG A 330 36.05 -4.89 -15.81
CA ARG A 330 36.71 -5.58 -16.91
C ARG A 330 38.23 -5.68 -16.73
N ALA A 331 38.92 -4.55 -16.62
CA ALA A 331 40.38 -4.53 -16.55
C ALA A 331 40.97 -5.37 -15.39
N PRO A 332 40.50 -5.24 -14.13
CA PRO A 332 41.06 -6.04 -13.03
C PRO A 332 40.73 -7.54 -13.15
N LEU A 333 39.59 -7.91 -13.71
CA LEU A 333 39.20 -9.31 -13.87
C LEU A 333 39.90 -9.97 -15.07
N GLU A 334 40.00 -9.28 -16.21
CA GLU A 334 40.72 -9.78 -17.40
C GLU A 334 42.21 -9.99 -17.10
N ALA A 335 42.83 -9.12 -16.28
CA ALA A 335 44.22 -9.30 -15.81
C ALA A 335 44.42 -10.59 -15.01
N LEU A 336 43.35 -11.18 -14.45
CA LEU A 336 43.38 -12.45 -13.73
C LEU A 336 42.98 -13.65 -14.59
N GLY A 337 42.66 -13.43 -15.87
CA GLY A 337 42.27 -14.45 -16.84
C GLY A 337 40.76 -14.63 -17.00
N VAL A 338 39.93 -13.73 -16.44
CA VAL A 338 38.47 -13.82 -16.51
C VAL A 338 37.94 -13.21 -17.80
N ARG A 339 37.08 -13.94 -18.52
CA ARG A 339 36.45 -13.46 -19.76
C ARG A 339 35.17 -12.69 -19.43
N VAL A 340 35.25 -11.37 -19.47
CA VAL A 340 34.12 -10.48 -19.17
C VAL A 340 33.42 -10.05 -20.47
N ALA A 341 32.10 -10.05 -20.48
CA ALA A 341 31.30 -9.53 -21.59
C ALA A 341 30.16 -8.64 -21.10
N TRP A 342 29.66 -7.81 -22.02
CA TRP A 342 28.53 -6.91 -21.79
C TRP A 342 27.40 -7.23 -22.75
N LEU A 343 26.18 -7.33 -22.22
CA LEU A 343 24.95 -7.48 -23.01
C LEU A 343 24.06 -6.27 -22.76
N SER A 344 23.81 -5.51 -23.83
CA SER A 344 22.97 -4.30 -23.82
C SER A 344 21.81 -4.43 -24.79
N GLY A 345 20.70 -3.76 -24.49
CA GLY A 345 19.57 -3.63 -25.42
C GLY A 345 19.95 -2.87 -26.69
N SER A 346 20.89 -1.93 -26.56
CA SER A 346 21.45 -1.12 -27.65
C SER A 346 22.37 -1.86 -28.63
N LEU A 347 22.81 -3.09 -28.32
CA LEU A 347 23.57 -3.90 -29.27
C LEU A 347 22.69 -4.31 -30.46
N LYS A 348 23.27 -4.38 -31.66
CA LYS A 348 22.59 -4.99 -32.82
C LYS A 348 22.31 -6.46 -32.54
N GLU A 349 21.24 -6.99 -33.12
CA GLU A 349 20.84 -8.39 -32.92
C GLU A 349 21.94 -9.40 -33.28
N SER A 350 22.78 -9.12 -34.28
CA SER A 350 23.95 -9.95 -34.59
C SER A 350 24.94 -10.03 -33.42
N GLY A 351 25.26 -8.90 -32.79
CA GLY A 351 26.15 -8.84 -31.63
C GLY A 351 25.53 -9.48 -30.39
N LYS A 352 24.23 -9.29 -30.14
CA LYS A 352 23.52 -10.00 -29.07
C LYS A 352 23.57 -11.52 -29.27
N ARG A 353 23.36 -12.00 -30.50
CA ARG A 353 23.40 -13.42 -30.84
C ARG A 353 24.80 -14.01 -30.60
N GLU A 354 25.86 -13.28 -30.97
CA GLU A 354 27.23 -13.71 -30.71
C GLU A 354 27.52 -13.84 -29.20
N VAL A 355 27.18 -12.81 -28.42
CA VAL A 355 27.36 -12.83 -26.95
C VAL A 355 26.57 -13.99 -26.34
N ARG A 356 25.30 -14.17 -26.70
CA ARG A 356 24.46 -15.29 -26.22
C ARG A 356 25.08 -16.64 -26.55
N GLY A 357 25.56 -16.84 -27.79
CA GLY A 357 26.22 -18.07 -28.20
C GLY A 357 27.49 -18.36 -27.40
N ARG A 358 28.31 -17.33 -27.14
CA ARG A 358 29.51 -17.47 -26.30
C ARG A 358 29.18 -17.77 -24.84
N VAL A 359 28.12 -17.19 -24.28
CA VAL A 359 27.67 -17.48 -22.90
C VAL A 359 27.21 -18.92 -22.78
N ALA A 360 26.39 -19.39 -23.74
CA ALA A 360 25.90 -20.77 -23.80
C ALA A 360 27.02 -21.80 -23.98
N ALA A 361 28.08 -21.44 -24.71
CA ALA A 361 29.27 -22.28 -24.89
C ALA A 361 30.26 -22.24 -23.71
N GLY A 362 29.99 -21.46 -22.65
CA GLY A 362 30.93 -21.28 -21.54
C GLY A 362 32.18 -20.46 -21.91
N GLY A 363 32.10 -19.66 -22.97
CA GLY A 363 33.13 -18.76 -23.49
C GLY A 363 33.23 -17.40 -22.79
N ILE A 364 32.35 -17.14 -21.84
CA ILE A 364 32.24 -15.92 -21.02
C ILE A 364 32.06 -16.33 -19.57
N ASP A 365 32.89 -15.80 -18.67
CA ASP A 365 32.86 -16.12 -17.23
C ASP A 365 31.98 -15.13 -16.45
N LEU A 366 32.01 -13.84 -16.83
CA LEU A 366 31.17 -12.80 -16.23
C LEU A 366 30.39 -12.05 -17.31
N LEU A 367 29.06 -12.10 -17.22
CA LEU A 367 28.17 -11.34 -18.11
C LEU A 367 27.55 -10.15 -17.36
N ILE A 368 27.75 -8.95 -17.87
CA ILE A 368 27.26 -7.69 -17.26
C ILE A 368 26.15 -7.12 -18.15
N GLY A 369 25.05 -6.65 -17.55
CA GLY A 369 23.91 -6.15 -18.33
C GLY A 369 22.75 -5.67 -17.48
N THR A 370 21.59 -5.51 -18.10
CA THR A 370 20.34 -5.09 -17.46
C THR A 370 19.37 -6.27 -17.32
N HIS A 371 18.06 -6.02 -17.32
CA HIS A 371 17.03 -7.06 -17.40
C HIS A 371 17.17 -7.96 -18.63
N ALA A 372 17.92 -7.55 -19.67
CA ALA A 372 18.24 -8.38 -20.82
C ALA A 372 18.95 -9.71 -20.45
N LEU A 373 19.61 -9.77 -19.28
CA LEU A 373 20.28 -10.98 -18.79
C LEU A 373 19.32 -12.09 -18.35
N ILE A 374 18.06 -11.75 -18.03
CA ILE A 374 17.05 -12.67 -17.52
C ILE A 374 15.94 -12.95 -18.54
N GLU A 375 16.14 -12.54 -19.80
CA GLU A 375 15.28 -12.93 -20.91
C GLU A 375 15.52 -14.40 -21.28
N ASP A 376 14.47 -15.10 -21.73
CA ASP A 376 14.52 -16.52 -22.12
C ASP A 376 15.56 -16.86 -23.20
N SER A 377 16.09 -15.84 -23.88
CA SER A 377 17.10 -15.99 -24.94
C SER A 377 18.55 -16.05 -24.45
N VAL A 378 18.80 -15.88 -23.15
CA VAL A 378 20.15 -15.94 -22.56
C VAL A 378 20.30 -17.25 -21.78
N GLU A 379 20.99 -18.22 -22.38
CA GLU A 379 21.30 -19.49 -21.75
C GLU A 379 22.76 -19.52 -21.30
N PHE A 380 22.99 -19.85 -20.03
CA PHE A 380 24.33 -20.06 -19.46
C PHE A 380 24.68 -21.55 -19.50
N ALA A 381 25.94 -21.86 -19.81
CA ALA A 381 26.45 -23.22 -19.69
C ALA A 381 26.35 -23.72 -18.23
N ARG A 382 26.75 -22.88 -17.27
CA ARG A 382 26.70 -23.15 -15.82
C ARG A 382 26.61 -21.85 -15.03
N LEU A 383 25.41 -21.37 -14.69
CA LEU A 383 25.24 -20.17 -13.85
C LEU A 383 25.33 -20.53 -12.36
N GLY A 384 26.27 -19.89 -11.64
CA GLY A 384 26.60 -20.16 -10.24
C GLY A 384 25.66 -19.55 -9.22
#